data_AF-A0A2L2Z9Z5-F1
#
_entry.id   AF-A0A2L2Z9Z5-F1
#
_cell.length_a   1.000
_cell.length_b   1.000
_cell.length_c   1.000
_cell.angle_alpha   90.00
_cell.angle_beta   90.00
_cell.angle_gamma   90.00
#
_symmetry.space_group_name_H-M   'P 1'
#
loop_
_entity.id
_entity.type
_entity.pdbx_description
1 polymer ?
#
loop_
_entity_poly.entity_id
_entity_poly.type
_entity_poly.pdbx_seq_one_letter_code
_entity_poly.pdbx_strand_id
1 'polypeptide(L)' 'GVFDGPSYFIYGTKSMNNVMEETEVIKKHFPKSQFVGIEGASHNVHSDAPHSFLDALLNILNE' A
#
# COMPACT_ATOMS: atom_id res chain seq x y z
N GLY A 1 10.83 -11.52 11.36
CA GLY A 1 10.55 -12.62 10.42
C GLY A 1 10.59 -12.11 8.99
N VAL A 2 10.51 -13.01 8.02
CA VAL A 2 10.39 -12.69 6.59
C VAL A 2 9.13 -13.40 6.07
N PHE A 3 8.29 -12.68 5.34
CA PHE A 3 7.11 -13.22 4.67
C PHE A 3 7.37 -13.23 3.16
N ASP A 4 7.48 -14.44 2.59
CA ASP A 4 7.78 -14.63 1.16
C ASP A 4 6.50 -14.81 0.30
N GLY A 5 5.33 -14.46 0.84
CA GLY A 5 4.09 -14.44 0.06
C GLY A 5 3.85 -13.10 -0.65
N PRO A 6 2.92 -13.04 -1.61
CA PRO A 6 2.43 -11.77 -2.16
C PRO A 6 1.94 -10.86 -1.04
N SER A 7 2.35 -9.61 -1.06
CA SER A 7 1.93 -8.61 -0.07
C SER A 7 1.74 -7.28 -0.76
N TYR A 8 0.71 -6.54 -0.34
CA TYR A 8 0.34 -5.28 -0.97
C TYR A 8 0.22 -4.20 0.10
N PHE A 9 0.94 -3.10 -0.10
CA PHE A 9 0.94 -1.94 0.78
C PHE A 9 0.16 -0.83 0.08
N ILE A 10 -1.09 -0.63 0.49
CA ILE A 10 -1.94 0.46 0.02
C ILE A 10 -1.77 1.65 0.96
N TYR A 11 -1.39 2.82 0.44
CA TYR A 11 -1.12 4.01 1.24
C TYR A 11 -1.57 5.29 0.53
N GLY A 12 -1.90 6.34 1.28
CA GLY A 12 -2.22 7.64 0.72
C GLY A 12 -0.97 8.46 0.43
N THR A 13 -0.89 9.12 -0.72
CA THR A 13 0.30 9.89 -1.13
C THR A 13 0.52 11.16 -0.30
N LYS A 14 -0.49 11.61 0.47
CA LYS A 14 -0.40 12.72 1.43
C LYS A 14 -0.33 12.25 2.89
N SER A 15 -0.16 10.95 3.11
CA SER A 15 0.04 10.41 4.45
C SER A 15 1.31 11.00 5.07
N MET A 16 1.28 11.21 6.38
CA MET A 16 2.50 11.55 7.15
C MET A 16 3.52 10.40 7.17
N ASN A 17 3.08 9.17 6.88
CA ASN A 17 3.96 8.02 6.77
C ASN A 17 4.53 7.96 5.35
N ASN A 18 5.85 8.10 5.21
CA ASN A 18 6.51 8.02 3.92
C ASN A 18 6.86 6.57 3.56
N VAL A 19 5.86 5.86 3.02
CA VAL A 19 6.00 4.46 2.62
C VAL A 19 7.11 4.26 1.59
N MET A 20 7.34 5.26 0.72
CA MET A 20 8.39 5.19 -0.30
C MET A 20 9.80 5.23 0.30
N GLU A 21 10.03 6.03 1.34
CA GLU A 21 11.32 6.06 2.05
C GLU A 21 11.59 4.76 2.82
N GLU A 22 10.54 4.07 3.28
CA GLU A 22 10.67 2.81 4.01
C GLU A 22 10.72 1.57 3.11
N THR A 23 10.69 1.73 1.78
CA THR A 23 10.64 0.62 0.81
C THR A 23 11.71 -0.45 1.07
N GLU A 24 12.94 -0.04 1.37
CA GLU A 24 14.06 -0.97 1.63
C GLU A 24 13.81 -1.82 2.89
N VAL A 25 13.29 -1.19 3.95
CA VAL A 25 12.95 -1.87 5.21
C VAL A 25 11.77 -2.80 4.99
N ILE A 26 10.75 -2.36 4.26
CA ILE A 26 9.56 -3.15 3.95
C ILE A 26 9.97 -4.38 3.13
N LYS A 27 10.77 -4.21 2.06
CA LYS A 27 11.24 -5.32 1.22
C LYS A 27 12.13 -6.33 1.95
N LYS A 28 12.87 -5.89 2.99
CA LYS A 28 13.63 -6.81 3.84
C LYS A 28 12.72 -7.82 4.57
N HIS A 29 11.50 -7.42 4.91
CA HIS A 29 10.52 -8.27 5.59
C HIS A 29 9.50 -8.89 4.65
N PHE A 30 9.20 -8.22 3.54
CA PHE A 30 8.21 -8.58 2.54
C PHE A 30 8.83 -8.48 1.13
N PRO A 31 9.67 -9.44 0.71
CA PRO A 31 10.44 -9.34 -0.53
C PRO A 31 9.56 -9.23 -1.79
N LYS A 32 8.34 -9.79 -1.73
CA LYS A 32 7.34 -9.74 -2.81
C LYS A 32 6.28 -8.66 -2.56
N SER A 33 6.63 -7.60 -1.84
CA SER A 33 5.74 -6.46 -1.61
C SER A 33 5.54 -5.65 -2.88
N GLN A 34 4.28 -5.30 -3.13
CA GLN A 34 3.86 -4.31 -4.10
C GLN A 34 3.29 -3.09 -3.37
N PHE A 35 3.49 -1.91 -3.96
CA PHE A 35 3.15 -0.63 -3.36
C PHE A 35 2.09 0.06 -4.22
N VAL A 36 0.97 0.42 -3.61
CA VAL A 36 -0.16 1.07 -4.28
C VAL A 36 -0.46 2.39 -3.60
N GLY A 37 -0.02 3.48 -4.24
CA GLY A 37 -0.28 4.84 -3.77
C GLY A 37 -1.65 5.34 -4.24
N ILE A 38 -2.51 5.71 -3.30
CA ILE A 38 -3.79 6.38 -3.56
C ILE A 38 -3.56 7.89 -3.56
N GLU A 39 -3.65 8.49 -4.74
CA GLU A 39 -3.36 9.90 -4.93
C GLU A 39 -4.33 10.78 -4.13
N GLY A 40 -3.78 11.74 -3.38
CA GLY A 40 -4.56 12.72 -2.63
C GLY A 40 -5.11 12.24 -1.28
N ALA A 41 -5.02 10.95 -0.95
CA ALA A 41 -5.41 10.41 0.34
C ALA A 41 -4.34 10.61 1.42
N SER A 42 -4.75 10.73 2.69
CA SER A 42 -3.86 10.85 3.85
C SER A 42 -3.62 9.47 4.49
N HIS A 43 -3.57 9.40 5.83
CA HIS A 43 -3.36 8.15 6.56
C HIS A 43 -4.57 7.20 6.48
N ASN A 44 -5.78 7.75 6.57
CA ASN A 44 -7.01 6.96 6.59
C ASN A 44 -7.53 6.76 5.16
N VAL A 45 -6.76 6.03 4.35
CA VAL A 45 -6.97 5.89 2.89
C VAL A 45 -8.39 5.46 2.52
N HIS A 46 -8.97 4.53 3.29
CA HIS A 46 -10.32 4.02 3.09
C HIS A 46 -11.43 5.04 3.42
N SER A 47 -11.15 6.03 4.26
CA SER A 47 -12.07 7.11 4.60
C SER A 47 -11.90 8.31 3.68
N ASP A 48 -10.65 8.63 3.30
CA ASP A 48 -10.33 9.79 2.46
C ASP A 48 -10.66 9.56 0.98
N ALA A 49 -10.43 8.34 0.49
CA ALA A 49 -10.62 7.96 -0.91
C ALA A 49 -11.26 6.56 -1.01
N PRO A 50 -12.50 6.39 -0.53
CA PRO A 50 -13.15 5.07 -0.41
C PRO A 50 -13.26 4.33 -1.74
N HIS A 51 -13.56 5.04 -2.83
CA HIS A 51 -13.70 4.42 -4.16
C HIS A 51 -12.33 3.98 -4.71
N SER A 52 -11.33 4.86 -4.68
CA SER A 52 -9.99 4.50 -5.17
C SER A 52 -9.34 3.40 -4.34
N PHE A 53 -9.60 3.38 -3.03
CA PHE A 53 -9.18 2.28 -2.16
C PHE A 53 -9.87 0.97 -2.55
N LEU A 54 -11.19 0.99 -2.77
CA LEU A 54 -11.95 -0.19 -3.20
C LEU A 54 -11.47 -0.71 -4.55
N ASP A 55 -11.25 0.18 -5.52
CA ASP A 55 -10.74 -0.18 -6.84
C ASP A 55 -9.36 -0.85 -6.74
N ALA A 56 -8.46 -0.29 -5.94
CA ALA A 56 -7.15 -0.89 -5.68
C ALA A 56 -7.28 -2.29 -5.05
N LEU A 57 -8.15 -2.44 -4.04
CA LEU A 57 -8.38 -3.72 -3.38
C LEU A 57 -8.95 -4.77 -4.35
N LEU A 58 -9.93 -4.40 -5.18
CA LEU A 58 -10.52 -5.30 -6.16
C LEU A 58 -9.52 -5.71 -7.24
N ASN A 59 -8.65 -4.80 -7.68
CA ASN A 59 -7.59 -5.14 -8.63
C ASN A 59 -6.63 -6.18 -8.03
N ILE A 60 -6.23 -6.00 -6.77
CA ILE A 60 -5.35 -6.95 -6.06
C ILE A 60 -6.00 -8.34 -5.90
N LEU A 61 -7.29 -8.40 -5.58
CA LEU A 61 -7.98 -9.67 -5.35
C LEU A 61 -8.28 -10.46 -6.64
N ASN A 62 -8.19 -9.81 -7.81
CA ASN A 62 -8.44 -10.42 -9.11
C ASN A 62 -7.15 -10.75 -9.89
N GLU A 63 -5.96 -10.55 -9.30
CA GLU A 63 -4.68 -11.06 -9.82
C GLU A 63 -4.50 -12.57 -9.58
#